data_AF-D7NY83-F1
#
_entry.id   AF-D7NY83-F1
#
_cell.length_a   1.000
_cell.length_b   1.000
_cell.length_c   1.000
_cell.angle_alpha   90.00
_cell.angle_beta   90.00
_cell.angle_gamma   90.00
#
_symmetry.space_group_name_H-M   'P 1'
#
loop_
_entity.id
_entity.type
_entity.pdbx_description
1 polymer ?
#
loop_
_entity_poly.entity_id
_entity_poly.type
_entity_poly.pdbx_seq_one_letter_code
_entity_poly.pdbx_strand_id
1 'polypeptide(L)' 'NYQTAPFDSRFPNQNQTRNCWQNYLDFHRCEKAMTAKGGDVSVCEWYRRVYKSLCPISWVSTWDDRR' A
#
# COMPACT_ATOMS: atom_id res chain seq x y z
N ASN A 1 -13.97 -14.31 3.44
CA ASN A 1 -13.43 -13.67 4.66
C ASN A 1 -12.38 -12.63 4.27
N TYR A 2 -12.79 -11.39 4.03
CA TYR A 2 -11.86 -10.28 3.82
C TYR A 2 -11.30 -9.88 5.19
N GLN A 3 -10.03 -10.19 5.44
CA GLN A 3 -9.33 -9.81 6.67
C GLN A 3 -8.69 -8.43 6.48
N THR A 4 -8.83 -7.59 7.51
CA THR A 4 -8.25 -6.24 7.57
C THR A 4 -6.72 -6.27 7.67
N ALA A 5 -6.05 -5.12 7.54
CA ALA A 5 -4.61 -5.00 7.72
C ALA A 5 -4.19 -5.51 9.12
N PRO A 6 -3.16 -6.38 9.22
CA PRO A 6 -2.66 -6.86 10.51
C PRO A 6 -1.87 -5.77 11.25
N PHE A 7 -1.54 -6.03 12.52
CA PHE A 7 -0.62 -5.18 13.27
C PHE A 7 0.78 -5.17 12.62
N ASP A 8 1.34 -3.98 12.45
CA ASP A 8 2.71 -3.78 11.96
C ASP A 8 3.56 -3.18 13.08
N SER A 9 4.54 -3.95 13.55
CA SER A 9 5.44 -3.56 14.65
C SER A 9 6.33 -2.36 14.32
N ARG A 10 6.49 -1.99 13.04
CA ARG A 10 7.19 -0.77 12.62
C ARG A 10 6.37 0.49 12.90
N PHE A 11 5.06 0.35 13.03
CA PHE A 11 4.11 1.43 13.29
C PHE A 11 3.26 1.12 14.53
N PRO A 12 3.84 1.01 15.74
CA PRO A 12 3.13 0.53 16.92
C PRO A 12 2.21 1.58 17.56
N ASN A 13 2.40 2.86 17.22
CA ASN A 13 1.71 3.99 17.86
C ASN A 13 0.36 4.27 17.20
N GLN A 14 -0.50 5.04 17.89
CA GLN A 14 -1.84 5.40 17.39
C GLN A 14 -1.81 6.11 16.03
N ASN A 15 -0.77 6.91 15.74
CA ASN A 15 -0.65 7.59 14.46
C ASN A 15 -0.20 6.62 13.34
N GLN A 16 -1.15 6.21 12.49
CA GLN A 16 -0.94 5.27 11.37
C GLN A 16 -0.70 5.95 10.01
N THR A 17 -0.57 7.28 9.97
CA THR A 17 -0.35 8.03 8.71
C THR A 17 0.85 7.51 7.93
N ARG A 18 1.97 7.22 8.62
CA ARG A 18 3.17 6.66 7.98
C ARG A 18 2.97 5.23 7.49
N ASN A 19 2.17 4.42 8.19
CA ASN A 19 1.86 3.05 7.77
C ASN A 19 1.10 3.04 6.44
N CYS A 20 0.05 3.86 6.35
CA CYS A 20 -0.70 4.08 5.12
C CYS A 20 0.22 4.54 3.97
N TRP A 21 0.98 5.62 4.17
CA TRP A 21 1.86 6.17 3.12
C TRP A 21 2.93 5.19 2.65
N GLN A 22 3.55 4.46 3.59
CA GLN A 22 4.58 3.49 3.25
C GLN A 22 4.03 2.35 2.38
N ASN A 23 2.86 1.79 2.73
CA ASN A 23 2.25 0.71 1.95
C ASN A 23 1.78 1.18 0.56
N TYR A 24 1.32 2.43 0.43
CA TYR A 24 1.01 3.02 -0.87
C TYR A 24 2.28 3.08 -1.75
N LEU A 25 3.39 3.61 -1.22
CA LEU A 25 4.66 3.65 -1.94
C LEU A 25 5.19 2.26 -2.29
N ASP A 26 5.12 1.31 -1.35
CA ASP A 26 5.63 -0.05 -1.54
C ASP A 26 4.85 -0.80 -2.62
N PHE A 27 3.53 -0.61 -2.71
CA PHE A 27 2.74 -1.16 -3.81
C PHE A 27 3.25 -0.68 -5.17
N HIS A 28 3.38 0.64 -5.38
CA HIS A 28 3.79 1.16 -6.69
C HIS A 28 5.26 0.91 -7.01
N ARG A 29 6.13 0.85 -5.99
CA ARG A 29 7.53 0.41 -6.17
C ARG A 29 7.59 -1.04 -6.61
N CYS A 30 6.82 -1.91 -5.96
CA CYS A 30 6.71 -3.32 -6.31
C CYS A 30 6.14 -3.49 -7.73
N GLU A 31 5.03 -2.82 -8.05
CA GLU A 31 4.38 -2.86 -9.37
C GLU A 31 5.34 -2.42 -10.49
N LYS A 32 6.06 -1.30 -10.28
CA LYS A 32 7.07 -0.81 -11.23
C LYS A 32 8.22 -1.81 -11.39
N ALA A 33 8.70 -2.39 -10.29
CA ALA A 33 9.79 -3.37 -10.32
C ALA A 33 9.37 -4.68 -11.01
N MET A 34 8.15 -5.17 -10.79
CA MET A 34 7.62 -6.38 -11.42
C MET A 34 7.37 -6.16 -12.91
N THR A 35 6.75 -5.04 -13.28
CA THR A 35 6.54 -4.66 -14.69
C THR A 35 7.87 -4.56 -15.44
N ALA A 36 8.89 -3.92 -14.87
CA ALA A 36 10.21 -3.79 -15.48
C ALA A 36 10.93 -5.14 -15.67
N LYS A 37 10.65 -6.13 -14.82
CA LYS A 37 11.21 -7.48 -14.89
C LYS A 37 10.37 -8.45 -15.75
N GLY A 38 9.23 -8.00 -16.28
CA GLY A 38 8.25 -8.89 -16.93
C GLY A 38 7.67 -9.95 -15.98
N GLY A 39 7.68 -9.67 -14.68
CA GLY A 39 7.19 -10.57 -13.64
C GLY A 39 5.71 -10.37 -13.30
N ASP A 40 5.18 -11.26 -12.46
CA ASP A 40 3.79 -11.20 -12.01
C ASP A 40 3.55 -10.10 -10.97
N VAL A 41 2.72 -9.11 -11.31
CA VAL A 41 2.33 -7.99 -10.42
C VAL A 41 1.44 -8.47 -9.25
N SER A 42 0.85 -9.67 -9.34
CA SER A 42 0.01 -10.22 -8.26
C SER A 42 0.75 -10.37 -6.93
N VAL A 43 2.09 -10.47 -6.95
CA VAL A 43 2.91 -10.53 -5.72
C VAL A 43 2.82 -9.23 -4.90
N CYS A 44 2.49 -8.11 -5.54
CA CYS A 44 2.36 -6.80 -4.90
C CYS A 44 0.99 -6.58 -4.25
N GLU A 45 0.03 -7.49 -4.48
CA GLU A 45 -1.37 -7.39 -4.08
C GLU A 45 -1.55 -7.23 -2.56
N TRP A 46 -0.62 -7.77 -1.77
CA TRP A 46 -0.62 -7.58 -0.31
C TRP A 46 -0.56 -6.10 0.07
N TYR A 47 0.38 -5.34 -0.50
CA TYR A 47 0.53 -3.90 -0.22
C TYR A 47 -0.75 -3.14 -0.62
N ARG A 48 -1.35 -3.56 -1.75
CA ARG A 48 -2.62 -2.99 -2.23
C ARG A 48 -3.74 -3.14 -1.23
N ARG A 49 -3.89 -4.32 -0.64
CA ARG A 49 -4.91 -4.60 0.38
C ARG A 49 -4.66 -3.80 1.65
N VAL A 50 -3.39 -3.67 2.06
CA VAL A 50 -3.03 -2.93 3.27
C VAL A 50 -3.31 -1.44 3.12
N TYR A 51 -2.79 -0.77 2.08
CA TYR A 51 -3.02 0.68 1.94
C TYR A 51 -4.51 0.98 1.70
N LYS A 52 -5.26 0.13 0.99
CA LYS A 52 -6.73 0.30 0.84
C LYS A 52 -7.50 0.12 2.15
N SER A 53 -6.95 -0.62 3.11
CA SER A 53 -7.59 -0.80 4.42
C SER A 53 -7.23 0.31 5.41
N LEU A 54 -6.06 0.95 5.26
CA LEU A 54 -5.56 1.98 6.18
C LEU A 54 -5.80 3.41 5.71
N CYS A 55 -5.71 3.67 4.40
CA CYS A 55 -5.68 5.03 3.86
C CYS A 55 -7.09 5.58 3.60
N PRO A 56 -7.35 6.86 3.91
CA PRO A 56 -8.53 7.56 3.40
C PRO A 56 -8.56 7.56 1.87
N ILE A 57 -9.72 7.30 1.27
CA ILE A 57 -9.89 7.28 -0.19
C ILE A 57 -9.47 8.62 -0.82
N SER A 58 -9.78 9.74 -0.16
CA SER A 58 -9.40 11.08 -0.63
C SER A 58 -7.89 11.26 -0.75
N TRP A 59 -7.10 10.68 0.16
CA TRP A 59 -5.65 10.73 0.08
C TRP A 59 -5.13 9.91 -1.10
N VAL A 60 -5.61 8.67 -1.24
CA VAL A 60 -5.24 7.79 -2.35
C VAL A 60 -5.55 8.45 -3.69
N SER A 61 -6.76 8.97 -3.87
CA SER A 61 -7.14 9.70 -5.09
C SER A 61 -6.23 10.89 -5.36
N THR A 62 -5.94 11.71 -4.34
CA THR A 62 -5.07 12.88 -4.50
C THR A 62 -3.64 12.48 -4.87
N TRP A 63 -3.13 11.38 -4.32
CA TRP A 63 -1.79 10.90 -4.66
C TRP A 63 -1.77 10.24 -6.04
N ASP A 64 -2.87 9.59 -6.45
CA ASP A 64 -3.01 8.99 -7.78
C ASP A 64 -3.01 10.05 -8.87
N ASP A 65 -3.73 11.16 -8.65
CA ASP A 65 -3.76 12.31 -9.57
C ASP A 65 -2.38 12.98 -9.76
N ARG A 66 -1.45 12.77 -8.82
CA ARG A 66 -0.12 13.38 -8.79
C ARG A 66 1.01 12.44 -9.24
N ARG A 67 0.70 11.18 -9.57
CA ARG A 67 1.69 10.19 -9.98
C ARG A 67 1.95 10.26 -11.49
#